data_AF-A0A179UD78-F1
#
_entry.id   AF-A0A179UD78-F1
#
_cell.length_a   1.000
_cell.length_b   1.000
_cell.length_c   1.000
_cell.angle_alpha   90.00
_cell.angle_beta   90.00
_cell.angle_gamma   90.00
#
_symmetry.space_group_name_H-M   'P 1'
#
loop_
_entity.id
_entity.type
_entity.pdbx_description
1 polymer ?
#
loop_
_entity_poly.entity_id
_entity_poly.type
_entity_poly.pdbx_seq_one_letter_code
_entity_poly.pdbx_strand_id
1 'polypeptide(L)'
;MGGRIMSSGNIALKPCVKRIRFYRTALHSSITHVCETLPARTRNPGDLPLDENGLGNVEFNNRHKDWEGYEFAYEMVTVYEIKQPISLKEMKDKHSFKPAPRGLVTGPHILGGVLRSLKGIPSIIPCYPCWKD
;
A
#
# COMPACT_ATOMS: atom_id res chain seq x y z
N MET A 1 20.53 4.76 -3.66
CA MET A 1 19.32 5.56 -3.93
C MET A 1 18.30 5.11 -2.91
N GLY A 2 17.94 5.96 -1.94
CA GLY A 2 17.03 5.55 -0.87
C GLY A 2 15.65 5.20 -1.40
N GLY A 3 15.15 4.02 -1.04
CA GLY A 3 13.81 3.57 -1.42
C GLY A 3 12.72 4.40 -0.74
N ARG A 4 11.56 4.51 -1.39
CA ARG A 4 10.37 5.09 -0.75
C ARG A 4 9.70 4.02 0.10
N ILE A 5 9.25 4.41 1.30
CA ILE A 5 8.48 3.52 2.16
C ILE A 5 7.00 3.86 2.13
N MET A 6 6.16 2.83 2.20
CA MET A 6 4.79 2.95 2.66
C MET A 6 4.79 2.60 4.14
N SER A 7 4.29 3.47 5.00
CA SER A 7 4.03 3.06 6.38
C SER A 7 2.57 2.67 6.57
N SER A 8 2.37 1.51 7.18
CA SER A 8 1.07 1.12 7.73
C SER A 8 1.07 1.51 9.19
N GLY A 9 -0.09 1.91 9.72
CA GLY A 9 -0.27 2.32 11.10
C GLY A 9 0.06 1.21 12.12
N ASN A 10 -0.80 1.01 13.11
CA ASN A 10 -0.60 -0.06 14.11
C ASN A 10 -0.82 -1.49 13.57
N ILE A 11 -1.08 -1.65 12.27
CA ILE A 11 -1.50 -2.93 11.67
C ILE A 11 -0.47 -3.40 10.65
N ALA A 12 0.13 -4.56 10.90
CA ALA A 12 0.98 -5.24 9.92
C ALA A 12 0.16 -5.82 8.76
N LEU A 13 0.69 -5.74 7.55
CA LEU A 13 0.18 -6.49 6.42
C LEU A 13 0.41 -7.98 6.66
N LYS A 14 -0.52 -8.80 6.18
CA LYS A 14 -0.33 -10.25 6.25
C LYS A 14 0.92 -10.64 5.43
N PRO A 15 1.76 -11.58 5.90
CA PRO A 15 3.00 -11.98 5.19
C PRO A 15 2.78 -12.48 3.75
N CYS A 16 1.57 -12.95 3.43
CA CYS A 16 1.20 -13.40 2.09
C CYS A 16 0.90 -12.25 1.10
N VAL A 17 0.85 -11.01 1.57
CA VAL A 17 0.61 -9.83 0.74
C VAL A 17 1.90 -9.45 0.05
N LYS A 18 1.92 -9.57 -1.28
CA LYS A 18 3.07 -9.16 -2.11
C LYS A 18 2.82 -7.86 -2.87
N ARG A 19 1.56 -7.42 -2.89
CA ARG A 19 1.09 -6.36 -3.77
C ARG A 19 -0.01 -5.53 -3.14
N ILE A 20 0.13 -4.23 -3.30
CA ILE A 20 -0.73 -3.21 -2.72
C ILE A 20 -1.27 -2.33 -3.86
N ARG A 21 -2.56 -1.96 -3.81
CA ARG A 21 -3.24 -1.16 -4.83
C ARG A 21 -3.76 0.14 -4.25
N PHE A 22 -3.36 1.29 -4.78
CA PHE A 22 -3.77 2.56 -4.21
C PHE A 22 -5.09 3.04 -4.78
N TYR A 23 -6.05 3.27 -3.90
CA TYR A 23 -7.30 3.94 -4.22
C TYR A 23 -7.15 5.46 -4.06
N ARG A 24 -7.41 6.22 -5.12
CA ARG A 24 -7.50 7.68 -5.09
C ARG A 24 -8.92 8.07 -4.68
N THR A 25 -9.01 8.97 -3.71
CA THR A 25 -10.27 9.46 -3.11
C THR A 25 -10.96 10.49 -4.04
N ALA A 26 -11.72 11.45 -3.49
CA ALA A 26 -12.60 12.33 -4.25
C ALA A 26 -11.90 13.02 -5.44
N LEU A 27 -12.68 13.32 -6.49
CA LEU A 27 -12.31 13.57 -7.89
C LEU A 27 -12.07 12.31 -8.74
N HIS A 28 -11.36 11.29 -8.25
CA HIS A 28 -11.02 10.10 -9.06
C HIS A 28 -11.77 8.83 -8.68
N SER A 29 -12.03 8.62 -7.37
CA SER A 29 -12.73 7.44 -6.84
C SER A 29 -12.36 6.13 -7.54
N SER A 30 -11.06 5.84 -7.66
CA SER A 30 -10.57 4.72 -8.46
C SER A 30 -9.22 4.19 -7.99
N ILE A 31 -8.99 2.90 -8.25
CA ILE A 31 -7.67 2.30 -8.11
C ILE A 31 -6.86 2.68 -9.35
N THR A 32 -5.70 3.31 -9.13
CA THR A 32 -4.86 3.84 -10.21
C THR A 32 -3.47 3.26 -10.21
N HIS A 33 -2.96 2.81 -9.07
CA HIS A 33 -1.59 2.35 -8.93
C HIS A 33 -1.52 1.02 -8.23
N VAL A 34 -0.46 0.28 -8.54
CA VAL A 34 -0.12 -1.01 -7.92
C VAL A 34 1.34 -0.96 -7.53
N CYS A 35 1.65 -1.34 -6.30
CA CYS A 35 3.01 -1.41 -5.79
C CYS A 35 3.32 -2.82 -5.30
N GLU A 36 4.55 -3.26 -5.54
CA GLU A 36 5.12 -4.45 -4.90
C GLU A 36 5.98 -4.01 -3.72
N THR A 37 5.90 -4.77 -2.62
CA THR A 37 6.57 -4.39 -1.38
C THR A 37 7.40 -5.52 -0.81
N LEU A 38 8.50 -5.16 -0.14
CA LEU A 38 9.23 -6.09 0.72
C LEU A 38 8.47 -6.33 2.04
N PRO A 39 8.86 -7.36 2.82
CA PRO A 39 8.35 -7.57 4.16
C PRO A 39 8.49 -6.32 5.05
N ALA A 40 7.63 -6.25 6.06
CA ALA A 40 7.62 -5.12 6.99
C ALA A 40 8.98 -4.94 7.67
N ARG A 41 9.42 -3.70 7.75
CA ARG A 41 10.46 -3.20 8.65
C ARG A 41 9.79 -2.58 9.86
N THR A 42 10.35 -2.85 11.03
CA THR A 42 9.87 -2.36 12.33
C THR A 42 10.93 -1.49 13.00
N ARG A 43 10.54 -0.84 14.10
CA ARG A 43 11.42 -0.02 14.95
C ARG A 43 11.56 -0.65 16.34
N ASN A 44 11.50 -1.98 16.42
CA ASN A 44 11.65 -2.66 17.69
C ASN A 44 13.13 -2.61 18.12
N PRO A 45 13.42 -2.67 19.43
CA PRO A 45 14.80 -2.78 19.90
C PRO A 45 15.52 -3.96 19.22
N GLY A 46 16.64 -3.67 18.55
CA GLY A 46 17.44 -4.67 17.82
C GLY A 46 17.16 -4.72 16.31
N ASP A 47 16.10 -4.08 15.81
CA ASP A 47 15.91 -3.92 14.36
C ASP A 47 16.88 -2.90 13.79
N LEU A 48 17.43 -3.17 12.61
CA LEU A 48 18.23 -2.18 11.89
C LEU A 48 17.33 -1.03 11.39
N PRO A 49 17.78 0.23 11.53
CA PRO A 49 17.06 1.38 11.01
C PRO A 49 16.93 1.32 9.48
N LEU A 50 15.97 2.05 8.93
CA LEU A 50 15.86 2.26 7.51
C LEU A 50 17.01 3.13 6.99
N ASP A 51 17.39 2.96 5.71
CA ASP A 51 18.32 3.86 5.03
C ASP A 51 17.74 5.28 4.98
N GLU A 52 18.43 6.25 5.60
CA GLU A 52 17.96 7.63 5.73
C GLU A 52 17.87 8.41 4.42
N ASN A 53 18.42 7.88 3.32
CA ASN A 53 18.31 8.50 1.99
C ASN A 53 16.90 8.41 1.39
N GLY A 54 15.98 7.64 2.01
CA GLY A 54 14.61 7.47 1.55
C GLY A 54 13.65 8.49 2.15
N LEU A 55 12.64 8.89 1.37
CA LEU A 55 11.63 9.84 1.80
C LEU A 55 10.82 9.29 2.97
N GLY A 56 10.80 10.02 4.09
CA GLY A 56 10.08 9.61 5.31
C GLY A 56 10.85 8.62 6.20
N ASN A 57 12.03 8.15 5.77
CA ASN A 57 12.77 7.12 6.51
C ASN A 57 13.39 7.69 7.79
N VAL A 58 13.89 8.92 7.75
CA VAL A 58 14.44 9.63 8.91
C VAL A 58 13.36 9.85 9.96
N GLU A 59 12.18 10.33 9.54
CA GLU A 59 11.04 10.58 10.41
C GLU A 59 10.50 9.30 11.03
N PHE A 60 10.45 8.22 10.24
CA PHE A 60 10.11 6.90 10.73
C PHE A 60 11.12 6.43 11.78
N ASN A 61 12.42 6.42 11.47
CA ASN A 61 13.48 5.98 12.38
C ASN A 61 13.44 6.75 13.72
N ASN A 62 13.22 8.06 13.67
CA ASN A 62 13.23 8.95 14.84
C ASN A 62 11.91 9.04 15.61
N ARG A 63 10.88 8.25 15.25
CA ARG A 63 9.53 8.31 15.86
C ARG A 63 8.97 9.74 15.86
N HIS A 64 9.09 10.43 14.72
CA HIS A 64 8.55 11.78 14.57
C HIS A 64 7.05 11.82 14.94
N LYS A 65 6.59 12.91 15.56
CA LYS A 65 5.21 13.03 16.06
C LYS A 65 4.15 12.79 14.99
N ASP A 66 4.37 13.27 13.76
CA ASP A 66 3.49 13.01 12.60
C ASP A 66 3.37 11.52 12.23
N TRP A 67 4.30 10.68 12.72
CA TRP A 67 4.40 9.24 12.49
C TRP A 67 4.07 8.44 13.77
N GLU A 68 3.44 9.07 14.76
CA GLU A 68 2.88 8.39 15.91
C GLU A 68 1.81 7.38 15.45
N GLY A 69 1.90 6.14 15.93
CA GLY A 69 1.01 5.06 15.51
C GLY A 69 1.35 4.43 14.14
N TYR A 70 2.54 4.69 13.59
CA TYR A 70 3.04 4.04 12.38
C TYR A 70 4.19 3.09 12.72
N GLU A 71 3.87 1.83 13.04
CA GLU A 71 4.87 0.88 13.55
C GLU A 71 5.51 -0.01 12.47
N PHE A 72 4.98 0.02 11.25
CA PHE A 72 5.46 -0.82 10.15
C PHE A 72 5.78 0.02 8.92
N ALA A 73 6.96 -0.19 8.33
CA ALA A 73 7.37 0.39 7.06
C ALA A 73 7.56 -0.71 6.00
N TYR A 74 7.08 -0.47 4.80
CA TYR A 74 7.17 -1.39 3.66
C TYR A 74 7.93 -0.68 2.55
N GLU A 75 9.09 -1.22 2.19
CA GLU A 75 9.84 -0.71 1.05
C GLU A 75 9.07 -1.00 -0.24
N MET A 76 8.84 0.05 -1.03
CA MET A 76 8.18 -0.03 -2.33
C MET A 76 9.22 -0.37 -3.41
N VAL A 77 9.16 -1.59 -3.93
CA VAL A 77 10.14 -2.10 -4.90
C VAL A 77 9.82 -1.59 -6.31
N THR A 78 8.56 -1.68 -6.71
CA THR A 78 8.07 -1.21 -8.01
C THR A 78 6.71 -0.55 -7.83
N VAL A 79 6.45 0.50 -8.61
CA VAL A 79 5.14 1.17 -8.68
C VAL A 79 4.72 1.23 -10.13
N TYR A 80 3.54 0.70 -10.43
CA TYR A 80 2.93 0.69 -11.74
C TYR A 80 1.65 1.52 -11.74
N GLU A 81 1.53 2.43 -12.71
CA GLU A 81 0.26 3.04 -13.04
C GLU A 81 -0.58 2.06 -13.88
N ILE A 82 -1.86 1.93 -13.54
CA ILE A 82 -2.81 1.10 -14.27
C ILE A 82 -3.35 1.92 -15.44
N LYS A 83 -3.20 1.42 -16.67
CA LYS A 83 -3.67 2.07 -17.90
C LYS A 83 -5.15 2.45 -17.87
N GLN A 84 -5.98 1.64 -17.22
CA GLN A 84 -7.41 1.87 -17.05
C GLN A 84 -7.73 1.82 -15.55
N PRO A 85 -7.91 2.98 -14.91
CA PRO A 85 -8.27 3.05 -13.50
C PRO A 85 -9.56 2.28 -13.19
N ILE A 86 -9.56 1.50 -12.11
CA ILE A 86 -10.73 0.72 -11.69
C ILE A 86 -11.61 1.63 -10.84
N SER A 87 -12.72 2.10 -11.39
CA SER A 87 -13.62 3.02 -10.69
C SER A 87 -14.32 2.37 -9.50
N LEU A 88 -14.78 3.17 -8.53
CA LEU A 88 -15.61 2.72 -7.42
C LEU A 88 -16.89 2.04 -7.92
N LYS A 89 -17.48 2.54 -9.02
CA LYS A 89 -18.63 1.91 -9.67
C LYS A 89 -18.26 0.51 -10.13
N GLU A 90 -17.15 0.34 -10.85
CA GLU A 90 -16.68 -0.97 -11.29
C GLU A 90 -16.37 -1.92 -10.12
N MET A 91 -15.76 -1.41 -9.04
CA MET A 91 -15.53 -2.21 -7.84
C MET A 91 -16.84 -2.70 -7.21
N LYS A 92 -17.87 -1.84 -7.14
CA LYS A 92 -19.19 -2.21 -6.62
C LYS A 92 -19.85 -3.26 -7.51
N ASP A 93 -19.88 -3.00 -8.81
CA ASP A 93 -20.64 -3.78 -9.79
C ASP A 93 -19.99 -5.16 -10.05
N LYS A 94 -18.66 -5.22 -10.17
CA LYS A 94 -17.94 -6.45 -10.59
C LYS A 94 -17.24 -7.16 -9.43
N HIS A 95 -17.00 -6.47 -8.32
CA HIS A 95 -16.14 -6.98 -7.23
C HIS A 95 -16.81 -6.94 -5.85
N SER A 96 -18.13 -6.78 -5.81
CA SER A 96 -18.95 -6.82 -4.57
C SER A 96 -18.48 -5.86 -3.47
N PHE A 97 -17.82 -4.77 -3.86
CA PHE A 97 -17.42 -3.71 -2.93
C PHE A 97 -18.68 -2.96 -2.46
N LYS A 98 -18.79 -2.67 -1.16
CA LYS A 98 -19.97 -1.97 -0.59
C LYS A 98 -19.71 -0.46 -0.49
N PRO A 99 -18.88 0.05 0.44
CA PRO A 99 -18.39 1.43 0.41
C PRO A 99 -17.01 1.52 -0.25
N ALA A 100 -16.57 2.74 -0.59
CA ALA A 100 -15.16 2.97 -0.89
C ALA A 100 -14.28 2.46 0.26
N PRO A 101 -13.04 1.99 -0.03
CA PRO A 101 -12.10 1.66 1.04
C PRO A 101 -12.00 2.85 2.01
N ARG A 102 -11.90 2.58 3.31
CA ARG A 102 -11.64 3.63 4.34
C ARG A 102 -10.33 3.38 5.09
N GLY A 103 -9.62 2.34 4.68
CA GLY A 103 -8.40 1.83 5.29
C GLY A 103 -7.95 0.60 4.50
N LEU A 104 -7.23 -0.29 5.16
CA LEU A 104 -6.72 -1.53 4.60
C LEU A 104 -7.87 -2.50 4.27
N VAL A 105 -8.07 -2.84 2.99
CA VAL A 105 -9.01 -3.91 2.60
C VAL A 105 -8.25 -5.05 1.94
N THR A 106 -8.37 -6.27 2.49
CA THR A 106 -7.89 -7.50 1.84
C THR A 106 -9.04 -8.09 1.03
N GLY A 107 -8.85 -8.29 -0.27
CA GLY A 107 -9.87 -8.90 -1.12
C GLY A 107 -9.28 -10.01 -1.98
N PRO A 108 -9.97 -11.16 -2.13
CA PRO A 108 -9.65 -12.09 -3.21
C PRO A 108 -10.05 -11.44 -4.55
N HIS A 109 -9.25 -11.66 -5.60
CA HIS A 109 -9.67 -11.45 -7.00
C HIS A 109 -10.00 -10.02 -7.49
N ILE A 110 -9.34 -8.97 -6.97
CA ILE A 110 -9.30 -7.71 -7.72
C ILE A 110 -8.20 -7.86 -8.80
N LEU A 111 -8.63 -7.98 -10.07
CA LEU A 111 -7.88 -7.98 -11.35
C LEU A 111 -7.65 -9.31 -12.08
N GLY A 112 -8.58 -9.58 -13.01
CA GLY A 112 -8.35 -10.27 -14.28
C GLY A 112 -8.31 -9.32 -15.50
N GLY A 113 -7.95 -8.05 -15.31
CA GLY A 113 -7.69 -7.11 -16.42
C GLY A 113 -6.22 -7.13 -16.80
N VAL A 114 -5.86 -7.99 -17.77
CA VAL A 114 -4.54 -8.13 -18.42
C VAL A 114 -3.32 -8.03 -17.50
N LEU A 115 -3.13 -9.04 -16.65
CA LEU A 115 -1.81 -9.54 -16.26
C LEU A 115 -1.95 -11.07 -16.27
N ARG A 116 -1.32 -11.72 -17.25
CA ARG A 116 -1.34 -13.18 -17.36
C ARG A 116 -0.86 -13.81 -16.05
N SER A 117 -1.73 -14.64 -15.48
CA SER A 117 -1.45 -15.77 -14.59
C SER A 117 -0.37 -15.60 -13.52
N LEU A 118 -0.77 -15.23 -12.31
CA LEU A 118 -0.34 -15.94 -11.09
C LEU A 118 -1.57 -16.09 -10.18
N LYS A 119 -2.06 -17.31 -10.03
CA LYS A 119 -3.16 -17.67 -9.13
C LYS A 119 -2.74 -17.46 -7.66
N GLY A 120 -3.61 -16.86 -6.84
CA GLY A 120 -3.61 -17.05 -5.38
C GLY A 120 -2.89 -16.03 -4.48
N ILE A 121 -2.54 -14.82 -4.93
CA ILE A 121 -1.91 -13.81 -4.06
C ILE A 121 -2.95 -12.81 -3.54
N PRO A 122 -3.17 -12.69 -2.22
CA PRO A 122 -4.03 -11.66 -1.66
C PRO A 122 -3.42 -10.28 -1.89
N SER A 123 -4.21 -9.39 -2.46
CA SER A 123 -3.85 -8.00 -2.70
C SER A 123 -4.61 -7.08 -1.76
N ILE A 124 -3.95 -6.03 -1.31
CA ILE A 124 -4.55 -5.04 -0.41
C ILE A 124 -4.84 -3.74 -1.14
N ILE A 125 -5.96 -3.10 -0.82
CA ILE A 125 -6.27 -1.74 -1.27
C ILE A 125 -6.17 -0.77 -0.08
N PRO A 126 -5.07 -0.03 0.09
CA PRO A 126 -5.03 1.11 0.99
C PRO A 126 -5.82 2.29 0.42
N CYS A 127 -6.54 2.96 1.32
CA CYS A 127 -7.19 4.24 1.01
C CYS A 127 -6.31 5.47 1.31
N TYR A 128 -5.08 5.24 1.73
CA TYR A 128 -4.10 6.30 1.92
C TYR A 128 -2.76 5.80 1.45
N PRO A 129 -2.09 6.64 0.68
CA PRO A 129 -0.71 6.86 0.98
C PRO A 129 -0.56 8.34 1.34
N CYS A 130 0.00 8.61 2.51
CA CYS A 130 0.54 9.92 2.84
C CYS A 130 1.75 10.12 1.91
N TRP A 131 1.51 10.52 0.65
CA TRP A 131 2.53 11.12 -0.20
C TRP A 131 2.60 12.56 0.29
N LYS A 132 3.55 12.87 1.17
CA LYS A 132 4.01 14.26 1.27
C LYS A 132 5.02 14.40 0.13
N ASP A 133 4.64 15.17 -0.89
CA ASP A 133 5.56 15.65 -1.93
C ASP A 133 6.73 16.45 -1.30
#